data_AF-A0A9D4Z3F3-F1
#
_entry.id   AF-A0A9D4Z3F3-F1
#
_cell.length_a   1.000
_cell.length_b   1.000
_cell.length_c   1.000
_cell.angle_alpha   90.00
_cell.angle_beta   90.00
_cell.angle_gamma   90.00
#
_symmetry.space_group_name_H-M   'P 1'
#
loop_
_entity.id
_entity.type
_entity.pdbx_description
1 polymer ?
#
loop_
_entity_poly.entity_id
_entity_poly.type
_entity_poly.pdbx_seq_one_letter_code
_entity_poly.pdbx_strand_id
1 'polypeptide(L)' 'MAKIRVHQYHVVGRALPTTTNEQPKIFRMKLWATNEVRVKSKFWYFLRKLKKVKKSDGQVLAINEIFEKKPTTIKNYGI' A
#
# COMPACT_ATOMS: atom_id res chain seq x y z
N MET A 1 -16.20 -22.01 8.63
CA MET A 1 -14.98 -21.16 8.54
C MET A 1 -15.35 -19.84 7.89
N ALA A 2 -15.05 -18.69 8.51
CA ALA A 2 -15.36 -17.39 7.93
C ALA A 2 -14.48 -17.13 6.70
N LYS A 3 -15.12 -16.87 5.55
CA LYS A 3 -14.42 -16.60 4.29
C LYS A 3 -13.75 -15.21 4.39
N ILE A 4 -12.45 -15.19 4.66
CA ILE A 4 -11.68 -13.94 4.69
C ILE A 4 -11.62 -13.39 3.27
N ARG A 5 -12.41 -12.34 2.99
CA ARG A 5 -12.32 -11.60 1.73
C ARG A 5 -11.10 -10.68 1.80
N VAL A 6 -10.18 -10.85 0.87
CA VAL A 6 -9.04 -9.95 0.69
C VAL A 6 -9.39 -8.92 -0.36
N HIS A 7 -9.15 -7.66 -0.02
CA HIS A 7 -9.39 -6.51 -0.86
C HIS A 7 -8.05 -6.01 -1.40
N GLN A 8 -8.05 -5.50 -2.62
CA GLN A 8 -6.87 -4.88 -3.20
C GLN A 8 -6.87 -3.42 -2.84
N TYR A 9 -5.76 -2.93 -2.29
CA TYR A 9 -5.56 -1.54 -1.95
C TYR A 9 -4.40 -0.96 -2.73
N HIS A 10 -4.58 0.28 -3.16
CA HIS A 10 -3.58 1.15 -3.71
C HIS A 10 -3.12 2.12 -2.63
N VAL A 11 -1.92 1.92 -2.11
CA VAL A 11 -1.35 2.75 -1.05
C VAL A 11 -0.25 3.62 -1.63
N VAL A 12 -0.32 4.91 -1.33
CA VAL A 12 0.68 5.91 -1.72
C VAL A 12 1.25 6.55 -0.46
N GLY A 13 2.57 6.65 -0.37
CA GLY A 13 3.24 7.29 0.75
C GLY A 13 4.64 7.74 0.40
N ARG A 14 5.22 8.58 1.26
CA ARG A 14 6.57 9.14 1.09
C ARG A 14 7.28 9.24 2.43
N ALA A 15 8.60 9.43 2.39
CA ALA A 15 9.32 9.90 3.58
C ALA A 15 8.90 11.34 3.90
N LEU A 16 9.09 11.77 5.15
CA LEU A 16 8.88 13.17 5.52
C LEU A 16 9.96 14.05 4.85
N PRO A 17 9.60 15.26 4.38
CA PRO A 17 10.59 16.23 3.89
C PRO A 17 11.58 16.59 5.00
N THR A 18 12.86 16.69 4.65
CA THR A 18 13.93 17.18 5.54
C THR A 18 14.72 18.27 4.83
N THR A 19 15.50 19.07 5.56
CA THR A 19 16.33 20.15 5.00
C THR A 19 17.29 19.66 3.90
N THR A 20 17.72 18.39 3.98
CA THR A 20 18.59 17.77 2.97
C THR A 20 17.79 17.19 1.78
N ASN A 21 16.51 16.87 1.98
CA ASN A 21 15.66 16.29 0.95
C ASN A 21 14.24 16.87 1.05
N GLU A 22 14.07 18.03 0.42
CA GLU A 22 12.82 18.80 0.45
C GLU A 22 11.69 18.07 -0.30
N GLN A 23 12.03 17.27 -1.32
CA GLN A 23 11.06 16.57 -2.17
C GLN A 23 11.33 15.05 -2.17
N PRO A 24 10.97 14.35 -1.07
CA PRO A 24 11.20 12.92 -0.97
C PRO A 24 10.36 12.16 -1.99
N LYS A 25 10.95 11.10 -2.56
CA LYS A 25 10.32 10.27 -3.59
C LYS A 25 9.02 9.64 -3.07
N ILE A 26 7.98 9.71 -3.89
CA ILE A 26 6.69 9.09 -3.61
C ILE A 26 6.73 7.62 -4.02
N PHE A 27 6.30 6.75 -3.12
CA PHE A 27 6.16 5.32 -3.33
C PHE A 27 4.70 4.93 -3.44
N ARG A 28 4.43 3.99 -4.34
CA ARG A 28 3.10 3.47 -4.63
C ARG A 28 3.14 1.96 -4.63
N MET A 29 2.22 1.33 -3.91
CA MET A 29 2.13 -0.13 -3.82
C MET A 29 0.70 -0.60 -3.99
N LYS A 30 0.53 -1.74 -4.69
CA LYS A 30 -0.71 -2.51 -4.69
C LYS A 30 -0.58 -3.63 -3.66
N LEU A 31 -1.44 -3.65 -2.66
CA LEU A 31 -1.36 -4.57 -1.54
C LEU A 31 -2.70 -5.24 -1.29
N TRP A 32 -2.68 -6.55 -1.10
CA TRP A 32 -3.84 -7.32 -0.67
C TRP A 32 -3.91 -7.35 0.86
N ALA A 33 -5.05 -6.94 1.41
CA ALA A 33 -5.33 -6.91 2.84
C ALA A 33 -6.84 -7.03 3.12
N THR A 34 -7.22 -7.34 4.35
CA THR A 34 -8.63 -7.48 4.75
C THR A 34 -9.29 -6.15 5.11
N ASN A 35 -8.49 -5.15 5.48
CA ASN A 35 -8.95 -3.82 5.86
C ASN A 35 -7.79 -2.80 5.72
N GLU A 36 -8.14 -1.52 5.85
CA GLU A 36 -7.21 -0.40 5.74
C GLU A 36 -6.09 -0.45 6.81
N VAL A 37 -6.40 -0.89 8.03
CA VAL A 37 -5.41 -0.95 9.12
C VAL A 37 -4.30 -1.95 8.79
N ARG A 38 -4.67 -3.14 8.28
CA ARG A 38 -3.69 -4.15 7.85
C ARG A 38 -2.91 -3.70 6.63
N VAL A 39 -3.53 -2.96 5.70
CA VAL A 39 -2.78 -2.45 4.54
C VAL A 39 -1.72 -1.42 4.95
N LYS A 40 -2.04 -0.51 5.88
CA LYS A 40 -1.05 0.45 6.42
C LYS A 40 0.15 -0.27 7.04
N SER A 41 -0.11 -1.28 7.88
CA SER A 41 0.96 -2.06 8.51
C SER A 41 1.85 -2.76 7.48
N LYS A 42 1.23 -3.42 6.49
CA LYS A 42 1.93 -4.11 5.40
C LYS A 42 2.75 -3.16 4.53
N PHE A 43 2.23 -1.97 4.25
CA PHE A 43 2.95 -0.92 3.53
C PHE A 43 4.24 -0.51 4.24
N TRP A 44 4.16 -0.22 5.55
CA TRP A 44 5.34 0.15 6.33
C TRP A 44 6.34 -0.99 6.48
N TYR A 45 5.86 -2.24 6.59
CA TYR A 45 6.74 -3.41 6.57
C TYR A 45 7.59 -3.46 5.29
N PHE A 46 6.95 -3.29 4.12
CA PHE A 46 7.66 -3.32 2.84
C PHE A 46 8.56 -2.10 2.62
N LEU A 47 8.11 -0.89 2.96
CA LEU A 47 8.95 0.30 2.86
C LEU A 47 10.19 0.21 3.75
N ARG A 48 10.06 -0.34 4.96
CA ARG A 48 11.20 -0.58 5.84
C ARG A 48 12.19 -1.57 5.22
N LYS A 49 11.69 -2.67 4.65
CA LYS A 49 12.54 -3.71 4.04
C LYS A 49 13.24 -3.24 2.77
N LEU A 50 12.54 -2.49 1.91
CA LEU A 50 13.05 -2.11 0.58
C LEU A 50 13.77 -0.76 0.55
N LYS A 51 13.33 0.20 1.37
CA LYS A 51 13.79 1.60 1.32
C LYS A 51 14.26 2.13 2.66
N LYS A 52 14.28 1.31 3.72
CA LYS A 52 14.69 1.68 5.09
C LYS A 52 13.90 2.86 5.68
N VAL A 53 12.69 3.13 5.17
CA VAL A 53 11.82 4.19 5.70
C VAL A 53 10.97 3.62 6.82
N LYS A 54 10.96 4.29 7.98
CA LYS A 54 10.13 3.93 9.14
C LYS A 54 8.79 4.66 9.09
N LYS A 55 7.81 4.15 9.83
CA LYS A 55 6.50 4.80 10.00
C LYS A 55 6.61 6.19 10.65
N SER A 56 7.57 6.39 11.56
CA SER A 56 7.83 7.68 12.20
C SER A 56 8.32 8.74 11.22
N ASP A 57 9.11 8.31 10.23
CA ASP A 57 9.87 9.18 9.33
C ASP A 57 9.18 9.30 7.97
N GLY A 58 7.89 8.93 7.89
CA GLY A 58 7.14 8.90 6.66
C GLY A 58 5.65 9.15 6.87
N GLN A 59 5.00 9.51 5.78
CA GLN A 59 3.58 9.82 5.74
C GLN A 59 2.89 8.99 4.66
N VAL A 60 1.70 8.47 4.99
CA VAL A 60 0.80 7.91 3.98
C VAL A 60 -0.01 9.06 3.39
N LEU A 61 0.03 9.21 2.07
CA LEU A 61 -0.65 10.27 1.34
C LEU A 61 -2.08 9.86 0.98
N ALA A 62 -2.27 8.64 0.51
CA ALA A 62 -3.59 8.14 0.12
C ALA A 62 -3.66 6.62 0.25
N ILE A 63 -4.85 6.12 0.58
CA ILE A 63 -5.19 4.70 0.55
C ILE A 63 -6.51 4.57 -0.19
N ASN A 64 -6.45 3.95 -1.36
CA ASN A 64 -7.62 3.75 -2.20
C ASN A 64 -7.89 2.27 -2.33
N GLU A 65 -9.14 1.84 -2.13
CA GLU A 65 -9.53 0.47 -2.45
C GLU A 65 -9.72 0.33 -3.97
N ILE A 66 -9.21 -0.76 -4.52
CA ILE A 66 -9.34 -1.11 -5.94
C ILE A 66 -10.41 -2.18 -6.06
N PHE A 67 -11.49 -1.83 -6.75
CA PHE A 67 -12.52 -2.78 -7.14
C PHE A 67 -12.25 -3.28 -8.56
N GLU A 68 -12.50 -4.56 -8.79
CA GLU A 68 -12.36 -5.16 -10.12
C GLU A 68 -13.38 -4.55 -11.07
N LYS A 69 -12.91 -4.01 -12.21
CA LYS A 69 -13.78 -3.31 -13.17
C LYS A 69 -14.79 -4.23 -13.83
N LYS A 70 -14.42 -5.50 -14.05
CA LYS A 70 -15.29 -6.51 -14.67
C LYS A 70 -15.36 -7.75 -13.77
N PRO A 71 -16.20 -7.73 -12.71
CA PRO A 71 -16.21 -8.78 -11.71
C PRO A 71 -16.78 -10.11 -12.21
N THR A 72 -17.57 -10.09 -13.29
CA THR A 72 -18.26 -11.26 -13.84
C THR A 72 -17.47 -11.98 -14.94
N THR A 73 -16.40 -11.37 -15.46
CA THR A 73 -15.60 -11.94 -16.54
C THR A 73 -14.37 -12.67 -15.98
N ILE A 74 -14.16 -13.91 -16.40
CA ILE A 74 -12.98 -14.70 -16.03
C ILE A 74 -11.73 -14.07 -16.65
N LYS A 75 -10.66 -13.96 -15.85
CA LYS A 75 -9.34 -13.46 -16.27
C LYS A 75 -8.27 -14.34 -15.66
N ASN A 76 -7.20 -14.59 -16.42
CA ASN A 76 -6.03 -15.30 -15.93
C ASN A 76 -5.09 -14.30 -15.22
N TYR A 77 -4.72 -14.59 -13.97
CA TYR A 77 -3.80 -13.77 -13.17
C TYR A 77 -2.52 -14.55 -12.88
N GLY A 78 -1.36 -13.96 -13.22
CA GLY A 78 -0.07 -14.42 -12.71
C GLY A 78 0.17 -13.84 -11.31
N ILE A 79 0.65 -14.67 -10.39
CA ILE A 79 0.93 -14.31 -9.00
C ILE A 79 2.43 -14.15 -8.79
#